data_AF-I0HR85-F1
#
_entry.id   AF-I0HR85-F1
#
_cell.length_a   1.000
_cell.length_b   1.000
_cell.length_c   1.000
_cell.angle_alpha   90.00
_cell.angle_beta   90.00
_cell.angle_gamma   90.00
#
_symmetry.space_group_name_H-M   'P 1'
#
loop_
_entity.id
_entity.type
_entity.pdbx_description
1 polymer ?
#
loop_
_entity_poly.entity_id
_entity_poly.type
_entity_poly.pdbx_seq_one_letter_code
_entity_poly.pdbx_strand_id
1 'polypeptide(L)'
;MTARRQQTRLARQVGELAFAVPAVVGHRLARMALAGPMPGARDRREFSGMVNEKGVAFANAWTAMGWQMLMSQQRLAFALCRAAWMPWLGGGGLALHRHWQNTAQQVMAAGIAPVHRKAVANARRLGRSR
;
A
#
# COMPACT_ATOMS: atom_id res chain seq x y z
N MET A 1 -2.26 1.89 -22.61
CA MET A 1 -0.85 1.91 -22.10
C MET A 1 -0.72 2.06 -20.57
N THR A 2 -1.78 2.38 -19.81
CA THR A 2 -1.71 2.65 -18.35
C THR A 2 -1.77 1.40 -17.46
N ALA A 3 -2.63 0.42 -17.77
CA ALA A 3 -2.79 -0.79 -16.96
C ALA A 3 -1.51 -1.63 -16.81
N ARG A 4 -0.79 -1.86 -17.93
CA ARG A 4 0.50 -2.58 -17.92
C ARG A 4 1.56 -1.87 -17.07
N ARG A 5 1.64 -0.54 -17.17
CA ARG A 5 2.56 0.29 -16.35
C ARG A 5 2.23 0.20 -14.86
N GLN A 6 0.94 0.13 -14.53
CA GLN A 6 0.47 0.03 -13.16
C GLN A 6 0.76 -1.35 -12.56
N GLN A 7 0.54 -2.42 -13.32
CA GLN A 7 0.93 -3.78 -12.94
C GLN A 7 2.44 -3.91 -12.72
N THR A 8 3.27 -3.37 -13.63
CA THR A 8 4.73 -3.40 -13.45
C THR A 8 5.18 -2.60 -12.22
N ARG A 9 4.51 -1.48 -11.92
CA ARG A 9 4.81 -0.68 -10.72
C ARG A 9 4.44 -1.43 -9.44
N LEU A 10 3.27 -2.07 -9.43
CA LEU A 10 2.83 -2.93 -8.32
C LEU A 10 3.79 -4.09 -8.09
N ALA A 11 4.13 -4.83 -9.14
CA ALA A 11 5.08 -5.93 -9.07
C ALA A 11 6.44 -5.48 -8.51
N ARG A 12 6.94 -4.32 -8.96
CA ARG A 12 8.16 -3.72 -8.40
C ARG A 12 8.02 -3.36 -6.92
N GLN A 13 6.92 -2.71 -6.52
CA GLN A 13 6.68 -2.35 -5.12
C GLN A 13 6.61 -3.60 -4.22
N VAL A 14 5.93 -4.65 -4.67
CA VAL A 14 5.86 -5.92 -3.96
C VAL A 14 7.25 -6.58 -3.87
N GLY A 15 8.00 -6.61 -4.97
CA GLY A 15 9.37 -7.14 -4.98
C GLY A 15 10.30 -6.39 -4.02
N GLU A 16 10.30 -5.05 -4.07
CA GLU A 16 11.09 -4.22 -3.16
C GLU A 16 10.66 -4.43 -1.69
N LEU A 17 9.36 -4.59 -1.43
CA LEU A 17 8.84 -4.91 -0.10
C LEU A 17 9.34 -6.28 0.38
N ALA A 18 9.32 -7.29 -0.49
CA ALA A 18 9.75 -8.66 -0.18
C ALA A 18 11.22 -8.72 0.24
N PHE A 19 12.08 -7.86 -0.31
CA PHE A 19 13.48 -7.76 0.13
C PHE A 19 13.67 -6.85 1.35
N ALA A 20 12.93 -5.73 1.44
CA ALA A 20 13.11 -4.77 2.53
C ALA A 20 12.58 -5.28 3.88
N VAL A 21 11.44 -5.98 3.88
CA VAL A 21 10.77 -6.40 5.12
C VAL A 21 11.61 -7.37 5.95
N PRO A 22 12.21 -8.46 5.40
CA PRO A 22 13.04 -9.37 6.18
C PRO A 22 14.21 -8.66 6.87
N ALA A 23 14.86 -7.69 6.21
CA ALA A 23 15.95 -6.94 6.81
C ALA A 23 15.50 -6.09 8.01
N VAL A 24 14.35 -5.43 7.91
CA VAL A 24 13.78 -4.66 9.03
C VAL A 24 13.36 -5.57 10.18
N VAL A 25 12.71 -6.70 9.89
CA VAL A 25 12.28 -7.67 10.90
C VAL A 25 13.49 -8.27 11.62
N GLY A 26 14.51 -8.71 10.87
CA GLY A 26 15.73 -9.27 11.43
C GLY A 26 16.44 -8.28 12.37
N HIS A 27 16.55 -7.01 11.99
CA HIS A 27 17.13 -5.99 12.87
C HIS A 27 16.32 -5.80 14.15
N ARG A 28 14.99 -5.79 14.07
CA ARG A 28 14.10 -5.62 15.23
C ARG A 28 14.18 -6.83 16.16
N LEU A 29 14.22 -8.05 15.61
CA LEU A 29 14.43 -9.28 16.38
C LEU A 29 15.81 -9.30 17.06
N ALA A 30 16.86 -8.90 16.35
CA ALA A 30 18.20 -8.78 16.94
C ALA A 30 18.22 -7.77 18.10
N ARG A 31 17.54 -6.63 17.96
CA ARG A 31 17.43 -5.64 19.05
C ARG A 31 16.64 -6.19 20.24
N MET A 32 15.55 -6.91 20.01
CA MET A 32 14.79 -7.57 21.10
C MET A 32 15.63 -8.63 21.80
N ALA A 33 16.39 -9.42 21.06
CA ALA A 33 17.28 -10.43 21.62
C ALA A 33 18.39 -9.81 22.47
N LEU A 34 19.01 -8.72 22.01
CA LEU A 34 20.05 -7.99 22.74
C LEU A 34 19.52 -7.27 23.99
N ALA A 35 18.27 -6.80 23.98
CA ALA A 35 17.64 -6.16 25.13
C ALA A 35 17.29 -7.18 26.25
N GLY A 36 17.17 -8.47 25.91
CA GLY A 36 16.91 -9.54 26.87
C GLY A 36 15.50 -9.49 27.50
N PRO A 37 15.25 -10.33 28.52
CA PRO A 37 13.92 -10.46 29.15
C PRO A 37 13.50 -9.25 30.01
N MET A 38 14.43 -8.37 30.36
CA MET A 38 14.17 -7.13 31.10
C MET A 38 14.62 -5.90 30.28
N PRO A 39 13.85 -5.49 29.27
CA PRO A 39 14.19 -4.34 28.45
C PRO A 39 14.16 -3.04 29.26
N GLY A 40 15.16 -2.18 29.05
CA GLY A 40 15.25 -0.87 29.71
C GLY A 40 14.13 0.10 29.28
N ALA A 41 14.04 1.25 29.96
CA ALA A 41 13.01 2.26 29.63
C ALA A 41 13.10 2.77 28.17
N ARG A 42 14.31 2.80 27.60
CA ARG A 42 14.56 3.19 26.21
C ARG A 42 14.04 2.14 25.23
N ASP A 43 14.32 0.86 25.47
CA ASP A 43 13.90 -0.24 24.60
C ASP A 43 12.39 -0.42 24.63
N ARG A 44 11.75 -0.26 25.79
CA ARG A 44 10.28 -0.27 25.90
C ARG A 44 9.62 0.80 25.04
N ARG A 45 10.14 2.05 25.07
CA ARG A 45 9.62 3.13 24.22
C ARG A 45 9.81 2.81 22.73
N GLU A 46 10.96 2.27 22.37
CA GLU A 46 11.24 1.88 20.98
C GLU A 46 10.28 0.77 20.52
N PHE A 47 10.10 -0.30 21.31
CA PHE A 47 9.20 -1.41 20.97
C PHE A 47 7.74 -0.97 20.86
N SER A 48 7.27 -0.10 21.76
CA SER A 48 5.96 0.53 21.63
C SER A 48 5.84 1.35 20.35
N GLY A 49 6.88 2.12 20.00
CA GLY A 49 6.96 2.85 18.74
C GLY A 49 6.86 1.91 17.52
N MET A 50 7.57 0.78 17.55
CA MET A 50 7.57 -0.22 16.49
C MET A 50 6.18 -0.79 16.19
N VAL A 51 5.35 -0.99 17.21
CA VAL A 51 3.97 -1.47 17.07
C VAL A 51 3.05 -0.35 16.58
N ASN A 52 3.16 0.84 17.18
CA ASN A 52 2.35 1.99 16.79
C ASN A 52 2.56 2.38 15.31
N GLU A 53 3.80 2.25 14.81
CA GLU A 53 4.11 2.45 13.39
C GLU A 53 3.29 1.56 12.45
N LYS A 54 2.98 0.32 12.85
CA LYS A 54 2.16 -0.59 12.03
C LYS A 54 0.72 -0.09 11.94
N GLY A 55 0.16 0.38 13.07
CA GLY A 55 -1.18 0.97 13.13
C GLY A 55 -1.30 2.21 12.25
N VAL A 56 -0.33 3.12 12.31
CA VAL A 56 -0.31 4.33 11.46
C VAL A 56 -0.17 3.98 9.98
N ALA A 57 0.68 3.01 9.63
CA ALA A 57 0.83 2.57 8.25
C ALA A 57 -0.47 1.94 7.71
N PHE A 58 -1.18 1.17 8.53
CA PHE A 58 -2.48 0.61 8.19
C PHE A 58 -3.54 1.70 8.00
N ALA A 59 -3.64 2.66 8.92
CA ALA A 59 -4.57 3.78 8.79
C ALA A 59 -4.34 4.59 7.50
N ASN A 60 -3.06 4.86 7.17
CA ASN A 60 -2.71 5.53 5.91
C ASN A 60 -3.08 4.72 4.68
N ALA A 61 -2.86 3.40 4.71
CA ALA A 61 -3.28 2.50 3.63
C ALA A 61 -4.80 2.48 3.47
N TRP A 62 -5.54 2.40 4.57
CA TRP A 62 -6.99 2.40 4.59
C TRP A 62 -7.57 3.67 3.98
N THR A 63 -7.11 4.84 4.43
CA THR A 63 -7.56 6.14 3.90
C THR A 63 -7.23 6.29 2.41
N ALA A 64 -6.03 5.85 1.98
CA ALA A 64 -5.63 5.91 0.57
C ALA A 64 -6.51 5.02 -0.32
N MET A 65 -6.84 3.81 0.14
CA MET A 65 -7.77 2.91 -0.55
C MET A 65 -9.18 3.49 -0.62
N GLY A 66 -9.68 4.04 0.50
CA GLY A 66 -10.99 4.70 0.56
C GLY A 66 -11.11 5.85 -0.44
N TRP A 67 -10.07 6.68 -0.55
CA TRP A 67 -10.04 7.78 -1.52
C TRP A 67 -10.05 7.29 -2.97
N GLN A 68 -9.27 6.25 -3.30
CA GLN A 68 -9.32 5.65 -4.64
C GLN A 68 -10.69 5.06 -4.96
N MET A 69 -11.33 4.41 -3.98
CA MET A 69 -12.66 3.83 -4.15
C MET A 69 -13.71 4.91 -4.42
N LEU A 70 -13.67 6.03 -3.67
CA LEU A 70 -14.57 7.16 -3.88
C LEU A 70 -14.42 7.77 -5.28
N MET A 71 -13.18 7.98 -5.73
CA MET A 71 -12.90 8.45 -7.09
C MET A 71 -13.39 7.46 -8.16
N SER A 72 -13.25 6.16 -7.92
CA SER A 72 -13.76 5.13 -8.82
C SER A 72 -15.28 5.16 -8.92
N GLN A 73 -15.97 5.32 -7.79
CA GLN A 73 -17.43 5.38 -7.75
C GLN A 73 -17.97 6.58 -8.53
N GLN A 74 -17.32 7.75 -8.42
CA GLN A 74 -17.66 8.92 -9.24
C GLN A 74 -17.48 8.65 -10.73
N ARG A 75 -16.35 8.06 -11.14
CA ARG A 75 -16.09 7.72 -12.56
C ARG A 75 -17.11 6.73 -13.11
N LEU A 76 -17.51 5.74 -12.32
CA LEU A 76 -18.54 4.79 -12.70
C LEU A 76 -19.91 5.47 -12.83
N ALA A 77 -20.28 6.32 -11.87
CA ALA A 77 -21.52 7.09 -11.92
C ALA A 77 -21.58 7.97 -13.18
N PHE A 78 -20.52 8.70 -13.50
CA PHE A 78 -20.45 9.48 -14.74
C PHE A 78 -20.55 8.61 -15.99
N ALA A 79 -19.90 7.45 -16.01
CA ALA A 79 -19.97 6.53 -17.14
C ALA A 79 -21.39 5.98 -17.35
N LEU A 80 -22.10 5.65 -16.26
CA LEU A 80 -23.48 5.18 -16.29
C LEU A 80 -24.44 6.31 -16.69
N CYS A 81 -24.31 7.51 -16.12
CA CYS A 81 -25.11 8.68 -16.53
C CYS A 81 -24.91 8.99 -18.02
N ARG A 82 -23.67 8.92 -18.51
CA ARG A 82 -23.39 9.13 -19.93
C ARG A 82 -23.99 8.05 -20.81
N ALA A 83 -23.92 6.79 -20.39
CA ALA A 83 -24.53 5.68 -21.11
C ALA A 83 -26.07 5.78 -21.16
N ALA A 84 -26.69 6.28 -20.08
CA ALA A 84 -28.11 6.53 -20.02
C ALA A 84 -28.55 7.71 -20.90
N TRP A 85 -27.78 8.81 -20.92
CA TRP A 85 -28.08 9.99 -21.72
C TRP A 85 -27.76 9.83 -23.21
N MET A 86 -26.76 9.01 -23.55
CA MET A 86 -26.28 8.80 -24.93
C MET A 86 -26.04 7.31 -25.21
N PRO A 87 -27.11 6.50 -25.32
CA PRO A 87 -27.00 5.05 -25.50
C PRO A 87 -26.33 4.64 -26.82
N TRP A 88 -26.40 5.48 -27.84
CA TRP A 88 -25.78 5.25 -29.15
C TRP A 88 -24.24 5.29 -29.15
N LEU A 89 -23.60 5.73 -28.05
CA LEU A 89 -22.13 5.74 -27.92
C LEU A 89 -21.54 4.36 -27.52
N GLY A 90 -22.39 3.37 -27.18
CA GLY A 90 -22.01 1.96 -27.00
C GLY A 90 -21.01 1.62 -25.88
N GLY A 91 -20.85 0.32 -25.58
CA GLY A 91 -19.69 -0.23 -24.83
C GLY A 91 -19.86 -0.62 -23.35
N GLY A 92 -21.07 -0.58 -22.77
CA GLY A 92 -21.30 -0.69 -21.32
C GLY A 92 -20.72 -1.92 -20.61
N GLY A 93 -20.97 -3.14 -21.11
CA GLY A 93 -20.60 -4.38 -20.41
C GLY A 93 -19.09 -4.66 -20.34
N LEU A 94 -18.39 -4.58 -21.48
CA LEU A 94 -16.93 -4.73 -21.53
C LEU A 94 -16.20 -3.57 -20.83
N ALA A 95 -16.77 -2.36 -20.85
CA ALA A 95 -16.23 -1.22 -20.11
C ALA A 95 -16.35 -1.39 -18.60
N LEU A 96 -17.47 -1.94 -18.10
CA LEU A 96 -17.69 -2.22 -16.69
C LEU A 96 -16.70 -3.26 -16.15
N HIS A 97 -16.51 -4.37 -16.88
CA HIS A 97 -15.54 -5.40 -16.47
C HIS A 97 -14.10 -4.86 -16.39
N ARG A 98 -13.67 -4.07 -17.39
CA ARG A 98 -12.35 -3.40 -17.36
C ARG A 98 -12.26 -2.35 -16.26
N HIS A 99 -13.34 -1.62 -15.97
CA HIS A 99 -13.38 -0.66 -14.88
C HIS A 99 -13.10 -1.37 -13.54
N TRP A 100 -13.81 -2.46 -13.25
CA TRP A 100 -13.60 -3.25 -12.04
C TRP A 100 -12.17 -3.78 -11.91
N GLN A 101 -11.61 -4.35 -12.97
CA GLN A 101 -10.22 -4.81 -12.97
C GLN A 101 -9.21 -3.68 -12.68
N ASN A 102 -9.41 -2.52 -13.30
CA ASN A 102 -8.53 -1.36 -13.11
C ASN A 102 -8.67 -0.76 -11.71
N THR A 103 -9.89 -0.70 -11.17
CA THR A 103 -10.16 -0.19 -9.82
C THR A 103 -9.56 -1.11 -8.77
N ALA A 104 -9.71 -2.43 -8.91
CA ALA A 104 -9.07 -3.40 -8.02
C ALA A 104 -7.55 -3.20 -7.98
N GLN A 105 -6.90 -3.03 -9.14
CA GLN A 105 -5.46 -2.74 -9.21
C GLN A 105 -5.09 -1.38 -8.59
N GLN A 106 -5.91 -0.34 -8.77
CA GLN A 106 -5.69 0.99 -8.19
C GLN A 106 -5.82 0.98 -6.67
N VAL A 107 -6.84 0.31 -6.14
CA VAL A 107 -7.06 0.16 -4.70
C VAL A 107 -5.92 -0.64 -4.08
N MET A 108 -5.53 -1.77 -4.67
CA MET A 108 -4.36 -2.53 -4.19
C MET A 108 -3.07 -1.70 -4.20
N ALA A 109 -2.84 -0.90 -5.25
CA ALA A 109 -1.68 -0.01 -5.32
C ALA A 109 -1.70 1.07 -4.24
N ALA A 110 -2.87 1.64 -3.94
CA ALA A 110 -3.02 2.64 -2.89
C ALA A 110 -2.82 2.03 -1.49
N GLY A 111 -3.24 0.79 -1.26
CA GLY A 111 -3.03 0.09 0.00
C GLY A 111 -1.56 -0.29 0.26
N ILE A 112 -0.84 -0.73 -0.77
CA ILE A 112 0.56 -1.18 -0.64
C ILE A 112 1.53 0.01 -0.51
N ALA A 113 1.23 1.14 -1.14
CA ALA A 113 2.18 2.25 -1.24
C ALA A 113 2.67 2.82 0.12
N PRO A 114 1.83 3.03 1.15
CA PRO A 114 2.29 3.52 2.44
C PRO A 114 3.21 2.52 3.17
N VAL A 115 2.87 1.24 3.12
CA VAL A 115 3.65 0.16 3.74
C VAL A 115 4.99 0.00 3.05
N HIS A 116 5.00 -0.05 1.71
CA HIS A 116 6.21 -0.08 0.88
C HIS A 116 7.14 1.09 1.18
N ARG A 117 6.62 2.32 1.19
CA ARG A 117 7.42 3.53 1.48
C ARG A 117 8.09 3.45 2.84
N LYS A 118 7.36 3.03 3.88
CA LYS A 118 7.88 2.95 5.25
C LYS A 118 8.91 1.82 5.40
N ALA A 119 8.63 0.64 4.84
CA ALA A 119 9.55 -0.50 4.89
C ALA A 119 10.88 -0.20 4.19
N VAL A 120 10.84 0.37 2.97
CA VAL A 120 12.04 0.74 2.22
C VAL A 120 12.81 1.86 2.93
N ALA A 121 12.13 2.87 3.48
CA ALA A 121 12.79 3.93 4.26
C ALA A 121 13.49 3.37 5.51
N ASN A 122 12.87 2.45 6.22
CA ASN A 122 13.47 1.79 7.39
C ASN A 122 14.68 0.95 6.98
N ALA A 123 14.58 0.12 5.93
CA ALA A 123 15.70 -0.67 5.42
C ALA A 123 16.89 0.22 5.02
N ARG A 124 16.64 1.36 4.34
CA ARG A 124 17.69 2.34 3.99
C ARG A 124 18.36 2.96 5.22
N ARG A 125 17.59 3.29 6.27
CA ARG A 125 18.17 3.83 7.52
C ARG A 125 19.07 2.79 8.19
N LEU A 126 18.62 1.54 8.25
CA LEU A 126 19.41 0.45 8.83
C LEU A 126 20.71 0.18 8.06
N GLY A 127 20.70 0.33 6.74
CA GLY A 127 21.91 0.20 5.92
C GLY A 127 22.94 1.32 6.12
N ARG A 128 22.54 2.48 6.67
CA ARG A 128 23.44 3.62 6.96
C ARG A 128 23.92 3.66 8.42
N SER A 129 23.26 2.94 9.30
CA SER A 129 23.64 2.82 10.72
C SER A 129 24.57 1.63 10.97
N ARG A 130 25.12 1.03 9.91
CA ARG A 130 26.24 0.11 9.96
C ARG A 130 27.54 0.86 9.83
#